data_AF-A0AAE0XR94-F1
#
_entry.id   AF-A0AAE0XR94-F1
#
_cell.length_a   1.000
_cell.length_b   1.000
_cell.length_c   1.000
_cell.angle_alpha   90.00
_cell.angle_beta   90.00
_cell.angle_gamma   90.00
#
_symmetry.space_group_name_H-M   'P 1'
#
loop_
_entity.id
_entity.type
_entity.pdbx_description
1 polymer ?
#
loop_
_entity_poly.entity_id
_entity_poly.type
_entity_poly.pdbx_seq_one_letter_code
_entity_poly.pdbx_strand_id
1 'polypeptide(L)'
;MTCTPSHKTLLILNEAHRKIGLQPDADNCLQIAVSFDGSWLTRGHKSLIGIGAVIDILTDLVIDTHVLSLHCQICATTGAKIKKEKSNNYEQWLQEHKESGSCTINFGGVSGMMEVEAATILWARSVEKFRLKYTTFVGDGDSKAYNKVCDLAPYGPDVEIEKEECLNHVGKRMGAALRNVVSDCSKRGITLGGRGSGRLTANAIRKLSIYYTHGIRSHDTAAEMKKAILASLHHCYSTDEHPQHSYCLSGLDSWCYFKKGLARHQFVFGHKKESIHLKILIASQAPHAHL
;
A
#
# COMPACT_ATOMS: atom_id res chain seq x y z
N MET A 1 23.86 -5.43 6.59
CA MET A 1 23.82 -6.86 6.22
C MET A 1 22.83 -7.05 5.09
N THR A 2 23.21 -7.81 4.07
CA THR A 2 22.36 -8.17 2.93
C THR A 2 21.82 -9.59 3.15
N CYS A 3 20.51 -9.79 3.01
CA CYS A 3 19.96 -11.14 2.92
C CYS A 3 19.75 -11.44 1.43
N THR A 4 20.59 -12.30 0.85
CA THR A 4 20.34 -12.89 -0.47
C THR A 4 19.24 -13.95 -0.32
N PRO A 5 18.23 -13.99 -1.20
CA PRO A 5 17.38 -15.16 -1.34
C PRO A 5 18.23 -16.40 -1.53
N SER A 6 17.69 -17.53 -1.08
CA SER A 6 18.25 -18.81 -1.47
C SER A 6 18.23 -18.95 -3.00
N HIS A 7 19.22 -19.61 -3.59
CA HIS A 7 19.22 -19.96 -5.02
C HIS A 7 17.89 -20.63 -5.46
N LYS A 8 17.27 -21.39 -4.55
CA LYS A 8 15.94 -22.01 -4.75
C LYS A 8 14.82 -20.99 -4.96
N THR A 9 14.84 -19.85 -4.27
CA THR A 9 13.83 -18.79 -4.42
C THR A 9 13.83 -18.24 -5.84
N LEU A 10 15.02 -17.95 -6.39
CA LEU A 10 15.16 -17.43 -7.75
C LEU A 10 14.71 -18.45 -8.80
N LEU A 11 14.97 -19.74 -8.58
CA LEU A 11 14.49 -20.79 -9.47
C LEU A 11 12.96 -20.86 -9.52
N ILE A 12 12.30 -20.83 -8.35
CA ILE A 12 10.83 -20.84 -8.25
C ILE A 12 10.24 -19.61 -8.94
N LEU A 13 10.81 -18.43 -8.70
CA LEU A 13 10.38 -17.18 -9.31
C LEU A 13 10.50 -17.25 -10.83
N ASN A 14 11.68 -17.63 -11.35
CA ASN A 14 11.90 -17.77 -12.78
C ASN A 14 10.92 -18.76 -13.43
N GLU A 15 10.66 -19.89 -12.78
CA GLU A 15 9.70 -20.88 -13.27
C GLU A 15 8.27 -20.34 -13.30
N ALA A 16 7.85 -19.64 -12.24
CA ALA A 16 6.51 -19.05 -12.15
C ALA A 16 6.27 -17.99 -13.24
N HIS A 17 7.23 -17.08 -13.46
CA HIS A 17 7.13 -16.06 -14.50
C HIS A 17 7.14 -16.66 -15.91
N ARG A 18 7.96 -17.70 -16.16
CA ARG A 18 7.94 -18.41 -17.45
C ARG A 18 6.61 -19.12 -17.70
N LYS A 19 5.95 -19.65 -16.67
CA LYS A 19 4.62 -20.29 -16.80
C LYS A 19 3.53 -19.33 -17.25
N ILE A 20 3.64 -18.04 -16.91
CA ILE A 20 2.71 -17.01 -17.39
C ILE A 20 3.18 -16.36 -18.71
N GLY A 21 4.24 -16.89 -19.33
CA GLY A 21 4.70 -16.51 -20.66
C GLY A 21 5.77 -15.41 -20.70
N LEU A 22 6.23 -14.89 -19.56
CA LEU A 22 7.30 -13.89 -19.54
C LEU A 22 8.62 -14.50 -20.03
N GLN A 23 9.30 -13.76 -20.91
CA GLN A 23 10.60 -14.13 -21.47
C GLN A 23 11.68 -13.12 -21.06
N PRO A 24 12.94 -13.56 -20.90
CA PRO A 24 14.05 -12.64 -20.69
C PRO A 24 14.21 -11.70 -21.89
N ASP A 25 14.65 -10.48 -21.62
CA ASP A 25 15.01 -9.51 -22.63
C ASP A 25 16.39 -9.82 -23.27
N ALA A 26 16.86 -8.91 -24.14
CA ALA A 26 18.16 -9.05 -24.80
C ALA A 26 19.36 -9.11 -23.84
N ASP A 27 19.22 -8.57 -22.62
CA ASP A 27 20.24 -8.64 -21.57
C ASP A 27 20.09 -9.88 -20.69
N ASN A 28 19.24 -10.82 -21.10
CA ASN A 28 18.87 -12.02 -20.35
C ASN A 28 18.30 -11.70 -18.96
N CYS A 29 17.51 -10.62 -18.86
CA CYS A 29 16.83 -10.22 -17.63
C CYS A 29 15.31 -10.38 -17.75
N LEU A 30 14.66 -10.90 -16.70
CA LEU A 30 13.20 -10.88 -16.63
C LEU A 30 12.72 -9.53 -16.10
N GLN A 31 11.74 -8.95 -16.79
CA GLN A 31 11.01 -7.76 -16.33
C GLN A 31 9.82 -8.21 -15.49
N ILE A 32 9.76 -7.75 -14.24
CA ILE A 32 8.74 -8.21 -13.29
C ILE A 32 8.14 -7.05 -12.51
N ALA A 33 6.91 -7.28 -12.04
CA ALA A 33 6.26 -6.42 -11.08
C ALA A 33 6.59 -6.85 -9.64
N VAL A 34 6.91 -5.86 -8.80
CA VAL A 34 7.31 -6.11 -7.41
C VAL A 34 6.58 -5.17 -6.46
N SER A 35 6.27 -5.68 -5.29
CA SER A 35 5.91 -4.86 -4.13
C SER A 35 7.16 -4.46 -3.37
N PHE A 36 7.20 -3.22 -2.90
CA PHE A 36 8.25 -2.74 -2.01
C PHE A 36 7.66 -2.03 -0.80
N ASP A 37 8.16 -2.38 0.37
CA ASP A 37 7.83 -1.71 1.62
C ASP A 37 9.02 -1.69 2.59
N GLY A 38 8.99 -0.70 3.47
CA GLY A 38 9.92 -0.51 4.58
C GLY A 38 9.32 -0.98 5.89
N SER A 39 10.15 -1.54 6.76
CA SER A 39 9.80 -1.80 8.16
C SER A 39 10.88 -1.27 9.08
N TRP A 40 10.51 -0.97 10.31
CA TRP A 40 11.37 -0.35 11.32
C TRP A 40 11.41 -1.22 12.56
N LEU A 41 12.57 -1.29 13.22
CA LEU A 41 12.74 -2.04 14.47
C LEU A 41 11.78 -1.56 15.56
N THR A 42 11.44 -0.28 15.54
CA THR A 42 10.43 0.32 16.40
C THR A 42 9.24 0.78 15.58
N ARG A 43 8.05 0.83 16.19
CA ARG A 43 6.85 1.28 15.48
C ARG A 43 6.99 2.75 15.04
N GLY A 44 6.89 2.98 13.72
CA GLY A 44 6.93 4.31 13.09
C GLY A 44 8.29 4.69 12.52
N HIS A 45 8.36 5.86 11.86
CA HIS A 45 9.52 6.27 11.04
C HIS A 45 10.69 6.91 11.83
N LYS A 46 10.75 6.72 13.15
CA LYS A 46 11.81 7.27 14.04
C LYS A 46 12.64 6.15 14.66
N SER A 47 13.07 5.20 13.83
CA SER A 47 13.91 4.09 14.27
C SER A 47 15.36 4.26 13.83
N LEU A 48 16.28 3.73 14.63
CA LEU A 48 17.69 3.70 14.27
C LEU A 48 18.01 2.57 13.30
N ILE A 49 17.10 1.61 13.11
CA ILE A 49 17.27 0.46 12.22
C ILE A 49 16.00 0.30 11.40
N GLY A 50 16.17 0.25 10.08
CA GLY A 50 15.11 0.00 9.11
C GLY A 50 15.52 -1.11 8.14
N ILE A 51 14.53 -1.77 7.55
CA ILE A 51 14.71 -2.76 6.51
C ILE A 51 13.78 -2.42 5.34
N GLY A 52 14.30 -2.42 4.12
CA GLY A 52 13.49 -2.46 2.90
C GLY A 52 13.46 -3.86 2.33
N ALA A 53 12.31 -4.27 1.79
CA ALA A 53 12.14 -5.56 1.15
C ALA A 53 11.45 -5.42 -0.21
N VAL A 54 11.97 -6.13 -1.21
CA VAL A 54 11.35 -6.33 -2.52
C VAL A 54 10.69 -7.71 -2.53
N ILE A 55 9.41 -7.76 -2.89
CA ILE A 55 8.58 -8.96 -2.90
C ILE A 55 7.99 -9.13 -4.30
N ASP A 56 8.10 -10.33 -4.85
CA ASP A 56 7.50 -10.69 -6.12
C ASP A 56 5.97 -10.75 -6.00
N ILE A 57 5.22 -10.06 -6.87
CA ILE A 57 3.75 -10.03 -6.76
C ILE A 57 3.07 -11.33 -7.23
N LEU A 58 3.77 -12.15 -8.01
CA LEU A 58 3.22 -13.39 -8.57
C LEU A 58 3.34 -14.54 -7.58
N THR A 59 4.48 -14.63 -6.90
CA THR A 59 4.83 -15.74 -6.01
C THR A 59 4.75 -15.39 -4.53
N ASP A 60 4.56 -14.12 -4.18
CA ASP A 60 4.63 -13.57 -2.82
C ASP A 60 5.98 -13.83 -2.10
N LEU A 61 7.03 -14.17 -2.87
CA LEU A 61 8.35 -14.47 -2.33
C LEU A 61 9.20 -13.21 -2.20
N VAL A 62 9.94 -13.11 -1.11
CA VAL A 62 10.93 -12.04 -0.91
C VAL A 62 12.11 -12.26 -1.86
N ILE A 63 12.34 -11.29 -2.75
CA ILE A 63 13.43 -11.29 -3.73
C ILE A 63 14.69 -10.65 -3.16
N ASP A 64 14.57 -9.61 -2.34
CA ASP A 64 15.76 -8.98 -1.79
C ASP A 64 15.43 -8.14 -0.57
N THR A 65 16.40 -8.00 0.31
CA THR A 65 16.27 -7.10 1.46
C THR A 65 17.55 -6.31 1.72
N HIS A 66 17.37 -5.14 2.31
CA HIS A 66 18.47 -4.30 2.73
C HIS A 66 18.19 -3.68 4.09
N VAL A 67 19.10 -3.90 5.05
CA VAL A 67 19.02 -3.32 6.39
C VAL A 67 19.87 -2.05 6.43
N LEU A 68 19.24 -0.95 6.82
CA LEU A 68 19.89 0.33 7.09
C LEU A 68 19.91 0.59 8.59
N SER A 69 21.02 1.13 9.07
CA SER A 69 21.25 1.39 10.46
C SER A 69 21.99 2.70 10.66
N LEU A 70 21.44 3.50 11.57
CA LEU A 70 22.06 4.67 12.19
C LEU A 70 22.72 4.32 13.53
N HIS A 71 22.63 3.06 13.96
CA HIS A 71 23.15 2.60 15.24
C HIS A 71 24.29 1.60 15.09
N CYS A 72 25.29 1.74 15.95
CA CYS A 72 26.24 0.69 16.25
C CYS A 72 26.46 0.62 17.75
N GLN A 73 26.29 -0.57 18.31
CA GLN A 73 26.45 -0.77 19.75
C GLN A 73 27.88 -0.50 20.19
N ILE A 74 28.88 -0.87 19.38
CA ILE A 74 30.30 -0.63 19.67
C ILE A 74 30.61 0.90 19.66
N CYS A 75 30.05 1.65 18.71
CA CYS A 75 30.10 3.12 18.73
C CYS A 75 29.44 3.70 19.98
N ALA A 76 28.26 3.21 20.34
CA ALA A 76 27.47 3.73 21.46
C ALA A 76 28.09 3.44 22.84
N THR A 77 28.93 2.42 22.95
CA THR A 77 29.60 2.04 24.20
C THR A 77 31.08 2.39 24.17
N THR A 78 31.91 1.57 23.50
CA THR A 78 33.36 1.72 23.41
C THR A 78 33.74 3.05 22.77
N GLY A 79 33.09 3.41 21.66
CA GLY A 79 33.32 4.69 20.99
C GLY A 79 32.99 5.89 21.88
N ALA A 80 31.85 5.87 22.57
CA ALA A 80 31.45 6.92 23.51
C ALA A 80 32.44 7.05 24.68
N LYS A 81 32.94 5.93 25.21
CA LYS A 81 33.96 5.92 26.26
C LYS A 81 35.29 6.52 25.77
N ILE A 82 35.78 6.08 24.61
CA ILE A 82 37.03 6.62 24.01
C ILE A 82 36.89 8.11 23.74
N LYS A 83 35.75 8.55 23.20
CA LYS A 83 35.48 9.97 22.94
C LYS A 83 35.57 10.82 24.21
N LYS A 84 35.11 10.28 25.35
CA LYS A 84 35.12 10.97 26.65
C LYS A 84 36.50 10.95 27.32
N GLU A 85 37.19 9.81 27.31
CA GLU A 85 38.42 9.58 28.10
C GLU A 85 39.70 9.85 27.30
N LYS A 86 39.68 9.66 25.98
CA LYS A 86 40.84 9.73 25.08
C LYS A 86 40.44 10.39 23.75
N SER A 87 39.87 11.60 23.82
CA SER A 87 39.34 12.34 22.66
C SER A 87 40.33 12.41 21.48
N ASN A 88 41.63 12.55 21.75
CA ASN A 88 42.67 12.62 20.71
C ASN A 88 42.80 11.33 19.87
N ASN A 89 42.37 10.18 20.40
CA ASN A 89 42.46 8.88 19.74
C ASN A 89 41.12 8.45 19.13
N TYR A 90 40.05 9.23 19.31
CA TYR A 90 38.71 8.83 18.87
C TYR A 90 38.61 8.69 17.35
N GLU A 91 39.21 9.61 16.60
CA GLU A 91 39.13 9.61 15.13
C GLU A 91 39.83 8.39 14.53
N GLN A 92 41.04 8.08 15.03
CA GLN A 92 41.78 6.87 14.63
C GLN A 92 40.97 5.60 14.95
N TRP A 93 40.44 5.50 16.18
CA TRP A 93 39.60 4.37 16.57
C TRP A 93 38.35 4.24 15.69
N LEU A 94 37.69 5.35 15.37
CA LEU A 94 36.48 5.35 14.54
C LEU A 94 36.79 4.87 13.12
N GLN A 95 37.93 5.30 12.57
CA GLN A 95 38.40 4.85 11.27
C GLN A 95 38.68 3.34 11.28
N GLU A 96 39.49 2.84 12.23
CA GLU A 96 39.79 1.41 12.38
C GLU A 96 38.52 0.58 12.59
N HIS A 97 37.57 1.07 13.39
CA HIS A 97 36.29 0.41 13.62
C HIS A 97 35.43 0.31 12.35
N LYS A 98 35.40 1.36 11.52
CA LYS A 98 34.71 1.33 10.22
C LYS A 98 35.41 0.38 9.24
N GLU A 99 36.73 0.48 9.11
CA GLU A 99 37.53 -0.34 8.19
C GLU A 99 37.51 -1.83 8.54
N SER A 100 37.41 -2.17 9.83
CA SER A 100 37.25 -3.56 10.27
C SER A 100 35.91 -4.21 9.87
N GLY A 101 34.93 -3.42 9.37
CA GLY A 101 33.58 -3.89 9.06
C GLY A 101 32.73 -4.21 10.29
N SER A 102 33.23 -3.97 11.51
CA SER A 102 32.48 -4.19 12.75
C SER A 102 31.47 -3.07 13.03
N CYS A 103 31.60 -1.92 12.37
CA CYS A 103 30.63 -0.85 12.46
C CYS A 103 29.35 -1.23 11.71
N THR A 104 28.22 -1.25 12.42
CA THR A 104 26.92 -1.54 11.84
C THR A 104 26.21 -0.30 11.31
N ILE A 105 26.77 0.91 11.48
CA ILE A 105 26.22 2.13 10.88
C ILE A 105 26.55 2.11 9.39
N ASN A 106 25.53 2.08 8.55
CA ASN A 106 25.66 2.09 7.09
C ASN A 106 24.77 3.14 6.41
N PHE A 107 24.11 3.99 7.20
CA PHE A 107 23.27 5.06 6.69
C PHE A 107 23.60 6.37 7.41
N GLY A 108 23.75 7.46 6.66
CA GLY A 108 24.08 8.80 7.19
C GLY A 108 22.90 9.78 7.22
N GLY A 109 21.73 9.40 6.72
CA GLY A 109 20.55 10.25 6.64
C GLY A 109 19.64 10.18 7.87
N VAL A 110 18.46 10.82 7.78
CA VAL A 110 17.43 10.71 8.83
C VAL A 110 16.60 9.43 8.66
N SER A 111 16.08 8.85 9.75
CA SER A 111 15.33 7.59 9.75
C SER A 111 14.21 7.49 8.69
N GLY A 112 13.53 8.61 8.40
CA GLY A 112 12.47 8.65 7.37
C GLY A 112 12.97 8.51 5.92
N MET A 113 14.27 8.64 5.69
CA MET A 113 14.90 8.44 4.38
C MET A 113 15.47 7.04 4.18
N MET A 114 15.42 6.18 5.21
CA MET A 114 15.91 4.80 5.09
C MET A 114 15.12 4.00 4.05
N GLU A 115 13.81 4.20 3.97
CA GLU A 115 12.98 3.52 2.97
C GLU A 115 13.42 3.89 1.53
N VAL A 116 13.67 5.17 1.30
CA VAL A 116 14.14 5.70 0.00
C VAL A 116 15.52 5.15 -0.36
N GLU A 117 16.43 5.14 0.60
CA GLU A 117 17.78 4.60 0.42
C GLU A 117 17.75 3.09 0.15
N ALA A 118 16.92 2.35 0.90
CA ALA A 118 16.78 0.91 0.70
C ALA A 118 16.25 0.59 -0.69
N ALA A 119 15.22 1.31 -1.17
CA ALA A 119 14.72 1.15 -2.54
C ALA A 119 15.83 1.41 -3.58
N THR A 120 16.58 2.51 -3.42
CA THR A 120 17.69 2.87 -4.31
C THR A 120 18.71 1.72 -4.41
N ILE A 121 19.15 1.19 -3.27
CA ILE A 121 20.13 0.09 -3.20
C ILE A 121 19.58 -1.21 -3.82
N LEU A 122 18.31 -1.52 -3.55
CA LEU A 122 17.68 -2.77 -4.01
C LEU A 122 17.45 -2.77 -5.52
N TRP A 123 17.05 -1.64 -6.10
CA TRP A 123 16.92 -1.48 -7.55
C TRP A 123 18.27 -1.44 -8.26
N ALA A 124 19.27 -0.75 -7.72
CA ALA A 124 20.59 -0.63 -8.37
C ALA A 124 21.29 -1.97 -8.60
N ARG A 125 21.05 -2.97 -7.74
CA ARG A 125 21.75 -4.27 -7.80
C ARG A 125 20.91 -5.42 -8.36
N SER A 126 19.66 -5.18 -8.73
CA SER A 126 18.71 -6.23 -9.12
C SER A 126 19.18 -7.04 -10.34
N VAL A 127 19.70 -6.34 -11.36
CA VAL A 127 20.20 -6.96 -12.60
C VAL A 127 21.43 -7.81 -12.32
N GLU A 128 22.46 -7.23 -11.69
CA GLU A 128 23.71 -7.93 -11.42
C GLU A 128 23.49 -9.15 -10.52
N LYS A 129 22.66 -8.99 -9.48
CA LYS A 129 22.47 -10.00 -8.44
C LYS A 129 21.47 -11.09 -8.83
N PHE A 130 20.44 -10.75 -9.61
CA PHE A 130 19.30 -11.64 -9.83
C PHE A 130 18.88 -11.82 -11.29
N ARG A 131 19.43 -11.03 -12.22
CA ARG A 131 18.94 -10.97 -13.62
C ARG A 131 17.45 -10.59 -13.69
N LEU A 132 17.04 -9.67 -12.83
CA LEU A 132 15.68 -9.14 -12.77
C LEU A 132 15.70 -7.63 -12.97
N LYS A 133 14.78 -7.11 -13.78
CA LYS A 133 14.44 -5.69 -13.88
C LYS A 133 13.08 -5.49 -13.21
N TYR A 134 13.04 -4.69 -12.17
CA TYR A 134 11.80 -4.35 -11.44
C TYR A 134 11.09 -3.19 -12.15
N THR A 135 10.29 -3.51 -13.16
CA THR A 135 9.67 -2.52 -14.06
C THR A 135 8.31 -2.03 -13.60
N THR A 136 7.67 -2.72 -12.65
CA THR A 136 6.45 -2.22 -12.00
C THR A 136 6.68 -2.16 -10.49
N PHE A 137 6.50 -0.98 -9.92
CA PHE A 137 6.57 -0.68 -8.50
C PHE A 137 5.16 -0.66 -7.93
N VAL A 138 4.79 -1.71 -7.19
CA VAL A 138 3.55 -1.75 -6.42
C VAL A 138 3.83 -1.21 -5.02
N GLY A 139 3.16 -0.14 -4.64
CA GLY A 139 3.40 0.48 -3.35
C GLY A 139 2.25 1.31 -2.82
N ASP A 140 2.46 1.86 -1.63
CA ASP A 140 1.60 2.88 -1.07
C ASP A 140 1.70 4.20 -1.88
N GLY A 141 0.74 5.10 -1.68
CA GLY A 141 0.43 6.28 -2.50
C GLY A 141 1.60 7.18 -2.92
N ASP A 142 1.63 8.46 -2.54
CA ASP A 142 2.80 9.29 -2.89
C ASP A 142 4.06 8.73 -2.22
N SER A 143 5.03 8.30 -3.04
CA SER A 143 6.17 7.50 -2.60
C SER A 143 7.46 8.17 -3.03
N LYS A 144 8.17 8.73 -2.05
CA LYS A 144 9.51 9.28 -2.25
C LYS A 144 10.50 8.21 -2.74
N ALA A 145 10.28 6.96 -2.35
CA ALA A 145 11.09 5.83 -2.81
C ALA A 145 10.92 5.61 -4.31
N TYR A 146 9.67 5.59 -4.80
CA TYR A 146 9.38 5.49 -6.23
C TYR A 146 10.03 6.63 -7.03
N ASN A 147 9.84 7.88 -6.59
CA ASN A 147 10.43 9.04 -7.28
C ASN A 147 11.96 8.90 -7.37
N LYS A 148 12.61 8.50 -6.26
CA LYS A 148 14.07 8.32 -6.24
C LYS A 148 14.55 7.17 -7.13
N VAL A 149 13.79 6.08 -7.21
CA VAL A 149 14.06 4.95 -8.10
C VAL A 149 13.92 5.37 -9.57
N CYS A 150 12.95 6.20 -9.91
CA CYS A 150 12.81 6.76 -11.26
C CYS A 150 14.00 7.66 -11.60
N ASP A 151 14.38 8.57 -10.69
CA ASP A 151 15.54 9.46 -10.87
C ASP A 151 16.85 8.68 -11.04
N LEU A 152 16.96 7.50 -10.41
CA LEU A 152 18.13 6.63 -10.52
C LEU A 152 18.27 6.01 -11.93
N ALA A 153 17.16 5.83 -12.66
CA ALA A 153 17.10 5.15 -13.95
C ALA A 153 17.96 3.85 -14.00
N PRO A 154 17.73 2.89 -13.07
CA PRO A 154 18.63 1.75 -12.86
C PRO A 154 18.75 0.81 -14.06
N TYR A 155 17.82 0.91 -15.02
CA TYR A 155 17.75 0.05 -16.21
C TYR A 155 17.99 0.83 -17.51
N GLY A 156 18.45 2.08 -17.41
CA GLY A 156 18.66 2.96 -18.55
C GLY A 156 17.44 3.80 -18.93
N PRO A 157 17.58 4.72 -19.90
CA PRO A 157 16.53 5.67 -20.28
C PRO A 157 15.36 5.02 -21.04
N ASP A 158 15.57 3.84 -21.61
CA ASP A 158 14.58 3.13 -22.43
C ASP A 158 13.62 2.25 -21.61
N VAL A 159 13.84 2.14 -20.30
CA VAL A 159 13.05 1.30 -19.40
C VAL A 159 12.39 2.18 -18.35
N GLU A 160 11.11 2.48 -18.56
CA GLU A 160 10.27 3.16 -17.57
C GLU A 160 9.88 2.21 -16.44
N ILE A 161 9.81 2.74 -15.22
CA ILE A 161 9.31 2.01 -14.05
C ILE A 161 7.90 2.51 -13.79
N GLU A 162 6.91 1.65 -14.06
CA GLU A 162 5.50 1.96 -13.83
C GLU A 162 5.17 1.89 -12.34
N LYS A 163 4.22 2.73 -11.91
CA LYS A 163 3.72 2.72 -10.54
C LYS A 163 2.31 2.18 -10.47
N GLU A 164 2.10 1.21 -9.59
CA GLU A 164 0.79 0.72 -9.22
C GLU A 164 0.48 0.97 -7.75
N GLU A 165 -0.80 1.21 -7.47
CA GLU A 165 -1.30 1.54 -6.14
C GLU A 165 -1.76 0.30 -5.38
N CYS A 166 -1.30 0.16 -4.15
CA CYS A 166 -1.75 -0.89 -3.26
C CYS A 166 -3.26 -0.75 -2.96
N LEU A 167 -4.05 -1.78 -3.29
CA LEU A 167 -5.50 -1.80 -3.01
C LEU A 167 -5.85 -1.58 -1.53
N ASN A 168 -4.99 -2.03 -0.62
CA ASN A 168 -5.19 -1.78 0.81
C ASN A 168 -5.05 -0.28 1.12
N HIS A 169 -4.11 0.41 0.47
CA HIS A 169 -3.91 1.84 0.60
C HIS A 169 -5.07 2.63 -0.01
N VAL A 170 -5.58 2.21 -1.17
CA VAL A 170 -6.80 2.75 -1.79
C VAL A 170 -8.00 2.70 -0.81
N GLY A 171 -8.21 1.57 -0.13
CA GLY A 171 -9.25 1.45 0.90
C GLY A 171 -9.05 2.36 2.12
N LYS A 172 -7.80 2.49 2.59
CA LYS A 172 -7.46 3.42 3.69
C LYS A 172 -7.75 4.88 3.29
N ARG A 173 -7.44 5.28 2.06
CA ARG A 173 -7.74 6.61 1.51
C ARG A 173 -9.24 6.90 1.51
N MET A 174 -10.07 5.96 1.04
CA MET A 174 -11.52 6.09 1.12
C MET A 174 -12.00 6.30 2.57
N GLY A 175 -11.48 5.50 3.51
CA GLY A 175 -11.83 5.66 4.93
C GLY A 175 -11.39 7.00 5.52
N ALA A 176 -10.24 7.53 5.11
CA ALA A 176 -9.77 8.85 5.50
C ALA A 176 -10.66 9.96 4.93
N ALA A 177 -11.02 9.88 3.64
CA ALA A 177 -11.90 10.83 2.98
C ALA A 177 -13.26 10.92 3.68
N LEU A 178 -13.89 9.77 4.00
CA LEU A 178 -15.16 9.75 4.73
C LEU A 178 -15.07 10.34 6.14
N ARG A 179 -13.96 10.12 6.86
CA ARG A 179 -13.72 10.75 8.17
C ARG A 179 -13.55 12.27 8.05
N ASN A 180 -12.87 12.74 7.00
CA ASN A 180 -12.72 14.16 6.73
C ASN A 180 -14.09 14.80 6.43
N VAL A 181 -14.94 14.15 5.62
CA VAL A 181 -16.32 14.60 5.38
C VAL A 181 -17.10 14.73 6.70
N VAL A 182 -17.03 13.74 7.60
CA VAL A 182 -17.68 13.82 8.92
C VAL A 182 -17.15 14.99 9.75
N SER A 183 -15.83 15.18 9.78
CA SER A 183 -15.17 16.26 10.50
C SER A 183 -15.58 17.64 9.97
N ASP A 184 -15.54 17.83 8.64
CA ASP A 184 -15.82 19.11 8.00
C ASP A 184 -17.29 19.48 8.08
N CYS A 185 -18.20 18.52 7.96
CA CYS A 185 -19.62 18.74 8.24
C CYS A 185 -19.85 19.13 9.70
N SER A 186 -19.16 18.50 10.65
CA SER A 186 -19.28 18.84 12.08
C SER A 186 -18.86 20.29 12.35
N LYS A 187 -17.80 20.78 11.71
CA LYS A 187 -17.37 22.20 11.81
C LYS A 187 -18.43 23.18 11.29
N ARG A 188 -19.30 22.72 10.38
CA ARG A 188 -20.41 23.48 9.79
C ARG A 188 -21.74 23.29 10.54
N GLY A 189 -21.72 22.64 11.71
CA GLY A 189 -22.94 22.34 12.49
C GLY A 189 -23.78 21.18 11.94
N ILE A 190 -23.27 20.42 10.96
CA ILE A 190 -23.95 19.26 10.36
C ILE A 190 -23.40 17.97 10.97
N THR A 191 -24.21 17.28 11.77
CA THR A 191 -23.80 16.01 12.39
C THR A 191 -23.99 14.85 11.42
N LEU A 192 -22.91 14.34 10.81
CA LEU A 192 -22.94 13.12 9.99
C LEU A 192 -22.49 11.86 10.76
N GLY A 193 -21.66 12.02 11.78
CA GLY A 193 -21.15 10.94 12.63
C GLY A 193 -21.97 10.72 13.91
N GLY A 194 -21.35 10.07 14.90
CA GLY A 194 -21.92 9.87 16.23
C GLY A 194 -22.82 8.63 16.37
N ARG A 195 -23.47 8.48 17.53
CA ARG A 195 -24.39 7.37 17.80
C ARG A 195 -25.74 7.66 17.15
N GLY A 196 -26.21 6.77 16.29
CA GLY A 196 -27.53 6.88 15.69
C GLY A 196 -27.67 6.06 14.42
N SER A 197 -28.90 5.65 14.12
CA SER A 197 -29.21 4.96 12.87
C SER A 197 -28.91 5.88 11.67
N GLY A 198 -28.23 5.32 10.67
CA GLY A 198 -27.86 6.01 9.44
C GLY A 198 -26.76 7.05 9.54
N ARG A 199 -25.96 7.03 10.61
CA ARG A 199 -24.75 7.87 10.73
C ARG A 199 -23.55 7.20 10.09
N LEU A 200 -22.59 8.02 9.63
CA LEU A 200 -21.25 7.59 9.24
C LEU A 200 -20.42 7.25 10.49
N THR A 201 -20.83 6.19 11.18
CA THR A 201 -20.07 5.62 12.30
C THR A 201 -18.74 5.06 11.82
N ALA A 202 -17.77 4.87 12.73
CA ALA A 202 -16.50 4.21 12.39
C ALA A 202 -16.71 2.83 11.71
N ASN A 203 -17.73 2.08 12.14
CA ASN A 203 -18.08 0.79 11.54
C ASN A 203 -18.67 0.94 10.12
N ALA A 204 -19.53 1.95 9.91
CA ALA A 204 -20.09 2.24 8.59
C ALA A 204 -18.99 2.65 7.61
N ILE A 205 -18.09 3.56 8.02
CA ILE A 205 -16.93 3.98 7.23
C ILE A 205 -16.06 2.77 6.88
N ARG A 206 -15.73 1.92 7.86
CA ARG A 206 -14.95 0.70 7.62
C ARG A 206 -15.61 -0.22 6.58
N LYS A 207 -16.93 -0.47 6.70
CA LYS A 207 -17.67 -1.29 5.73
C LYS A 207 -17.66 -0.67 4.33
N LEU A 208 -17.88 0.65 4.22
CA LEU A 208 -17.82 1.36 2.94
C LEU A 208 -16.45 1.30 2.29
N SER A 209 -15.36 1.44 3.08
CA SER A 209 -13.99 1.24 2.58
C SER A 209 -13.76 -0.18 2.06
N ILE A 210 -14.33 -1.20 2.72
CA ILE A 210 -14.24 -2.60 2.26
C ILE A 210 -15.05 -2.81 0.97
N TYR A 211 -16.27 -2.27 0.89
CA TYR A 211 -17.09 -2.39 -0.32
C TYR A 211 -16.43 -1.69 -1.51
N TYR A 212 -15.79 -0.54 -1.26
CA TYR A 212 -15.03 0.18 -2.27
C TYR A 212 -13.88 -0.66 -2.84
N THR A 213 -13.04 -1.24 -1.98
CA THR A 213 -11.92 -2.09 -2.45
C THR A 213 -12.38 -3.41 -3.07
N HIS A 214 -13.49 -3.97 -2.59
CA HIS A 214 -14.12 -5.15 -3.21
C HIS A 214 -14.63 -4.84 -4.62
N GLY A 215 -15.28 -3.69 -4.81
CA GLY A 215 -15.73 -3.24 -6.13
C GLY A 215 -14.59 -3.11 -7.14
N ILE A 216 -13.41 -2.65 -6.69
CA ILE A 216 -12.20 -2.56 -7.51
C ILE A 216 -11.62 -3.95 -7.81
N ARG A 217 -11.46 -4.81 -6.79
CA ARG A 217 -10.82 -6.12 -6.93
C ARG A 217 -11.60 -7.11 -7.79
N SER A 218 -12.94 -6.98 -7.82
CA SER A 218 -13.82 -7.97 -8.44
C SER A 218 -14.15 -7.70 -9.91
N HIS A 219 -13.55 -6.69 -10.54
CA HIS A 219 -13.87 -6.31 -11.91
C HIS A 219 -12.60 -5.89 -12.65
N ASP A 220 -12.56 -6.12 -13.96
CA ASP A 220 -11.36 -5.88 -14.77
C ASP A 220 -11.34 -4.47 -15.37
N THR A 221 -12.50 -3.88 -15.62
CA THR A 221 -12.59 -2.55 -16.25
C THR A 221 -12.99 -1.46 -15.27
N ALA A 222 -12.45 -0.26 -15.46
CA ALA A 222 -12.79 0.92 -14.66
C ALA A 222 -14.30 1.23 -14.67
N ALA A 223 -14.98 0.96 -15.79
CA ALA A 223 -16.42 1.15 -15.91
C ALA A 223 -17.22 0.19 -15.00
N GLU A 224 -16.83 -1.08 -14.96
CA GLU A 224 -17.44 -2.09 -14.09
C GLU A 224 -17.13 -1.83 -12.62
N MET A 225 -15.89 -1.49 -12.30
CA MET A 225 -15.49 -1.09 -10.94
C MET A 225 -16.36 0.07 -10.46
N LYS A 226 -16.50 1.13 -11.27
CA LYS A 226 -17.35 2.30 -10.95
C LYS A 226 -18.80 1.89 -10.73
N LYS A 227 -19.36 1.03 -11.60
CA LYS A 227 -20.72 0.53 -11.46
C LYS A 227 -20.92 -0.25 -10.17
N ALA A 228 -19.97 -1.12 -9.81
CA ALA A 228 -20.02 -1.90 -8.57
C ALA A 228 -19.92 -1.02 -7.32
N ILE A 229 -19.01 -0.04 -7.32
CA ILE A 229 -18.86 0.94 -6.24
C ILE A 229 -20.16 1.73 -6.04
N LEU A 230 -20.75 2.23 -7.13
CA LEU A 230 -22.02 2.94 -7.09
C LEU A 230 -23.15 2.04 -6.59
N ALA A 231 -23.19 0.78 -7.02
CA ALA A 231 -24.16 -0.19 -6.52
C ALA A 231 -24.09 -0.36 -5.00
N SER A 232 -22.88 -0.50 -4.43
CA SER A 232 -22.69 -0.59 -2.99
C SER A 232 -23.11 0.68 -2.27
N LEU A 233 -22.75 1.87 -2.78
CA LEU A 233 -23.10 3.15 -2.17
C LEU A 233 -24.61 3.37 -2.19
N HIS A 234 -25.25 3.23 -3.36
CA HIS A 234 -26.70 3.37 -3.53
C HIS A 234 -27.47 2.43 -2.62
N HIS A 235 -27.01 1.18 -2.54
CA HIS A 235 -27.61 0.21 -1.63
C HIS A 235 -27.48 0.62 -0.16
N CYS A 236 -26.37 1.24 0.25
CA CYS A 236 -26.14 1.69 1.62
C CYS A 236 -27.00 2.90 2.06
N TYR A 237 -27.72 3.58 1.16
CA TYR A 237 -28.67 4.63 1.55
C TYR A 237 -30.10 4.36 1.05
N SER A 238 -30.32 3.18 0.45
CA SER A 238 -31.63 2.70 0.03
C SER A 238 -32.57 2.52 1.22
N THR A 239 -33.82 2.95 1.06
CA THR A 239 -34.92 2.70 2.02
C THR A 239 -36.14 2.17 1.29
N ASP A 240 -37.16 1.71 2.04
CA ASP A 240 -38.40 1.23 1.42
C ASP A 240 -39.16 2.37 0.72
N GLU A 241 -39.10 3.58 1.27
CA GLU A 241 -39.71 4.78 0.68
C GLU A 241 -38.91 5.29 -0.53
N HIS A 242 -37.59 5.10 -0.53
CA HIS A 242 -36.68 5.56 -1.58
C HIS A 242 -35.72 4.42 -1.99
N PRO A 243 -36.19 3.43 -2.79
CA PRO A 243 -35.38 2.28 -3.16
C PRO A 243 -34.29 2.65 -4.19
N GLN A 244 -33.05 2.26 -3.91
CA GLN A 244 -31.85 2.65 -4.66
C GLN A 244 -31.10 1.40 -5.13
N HIS A 245 -31.77 0.58 -5.94
CA HIS A 245 -31.23 -0.68 -6.45
C HIS A 245 -30.85 -0.65 -7.94
N SER A 246 -30.89 0.51 -8.59
CA SER A 246 -30.68 0.66 -10.04
C SER A 246 -29.33 0.12 -10.51
N TYR A 247 -28.26 0.36 -9.75
CA TYR A 247 -26.91 -0.08 -10.07
C TYR A 247 -26.61 -1.53 -9.66
N CYS A 248 -27.45 -2.15 -8.85
CA CYS A 248 -27.24 -3.53 -8.40
C CYS A 248 -27.33 -4.52 -9.56
N LEU A 249 -26.45 -5.53 -9.56
CA LEU A 249 -26.50 -6.65 -10.50
C LEU A 249 -27.88 -7.33 -10.45
N SER A 250 -28.37 -7.75 -11.61
CA SER A 250 -29.65 -8.47 -11.72
C SER A 250 -29.41 -9.98 -11.77
N GLY A 251 -30.44 -10.77 -11.47
CA GLY A 251 -30.37 -12.23 -11.52
C GLY A 251 -30.36 -12.90 -10.14
N LEU A 252 -30.38 -14.23 -10.15
CA LEU A 252 -30.49 -15.06 -8.94
C LEU A 252 -29.25 -15.00 -8.04
N ASP A 253 -28.09 -14.71 -8.64
CA ASP A 253 -26.80 -14.60 -7.96
C ASP A 253 -26.53 -13.19 -7.42
N SER A 254 -27.44 -12.25 -7.66
CA SER A 254 -27.33 -10.89 -7.12
C SER A 254 -27.20 -10.90 -5.59
N TRP A 255 -26.21 -10.20 -5.04
CA TRP A 255 -26.12 -9.96 -3.61
C TRP A 255 -27.23 -9.02 -3.10
N CYS A 256 -27.80 -8.19 -3.97
CA CYS A 256 -28.92 -7.31 -3.65
C CYS A 256 -30.21 -8.13 -3.54
N TYR A 257 -30.80 -8.14 -2.35
CA TYR A 257 -32.03 -8.88 -2.06
C TYR A 257 -33.19 -8.47 -2.97
N PHE A 258 -33.29 -7.17 -3.32
CA PHE A 258 -34.33 -6.64 -4.19
C PHE A 258 -34.23 -7.19 -5.60
N LYS A 259 -33.04 -7.13 -6.21
CA LYS A 259 -32.79 -7.69 -7.53
C LYS A 259 -32.96 -9.22 -7.56
N LYS A 260 -32.57 -9.91 -6.49
CA LYS A 260 -32.79 -11.36 -6.35
C LYS A 260 -34.27 -11.71 -6.24
N GLY A 261 -35.05 -10.93 -5.49
CA GLY A 261 -36.50 -11.10 -5.37
C GLY A 261 -37.21 -10.91 -6.71
N LEU A 262 -36.84 -9.86 -7.46
CA LEU A 262 -37.34 -9.64 -8.82
C LEU A 262 -37.03 -10.82 -9.75
N ALA A 263 -35.79 -11.33 -9.73
CA ALA A 263 -35.39 -12.48 -10.54
C ALA A 263 -36.15 -13.76 -10.17
N ARG A 264 -36.64 -13.88 -8.94
CA ARG A 264 -37.44 -15.01 -8.44
C ARG A 264 -38.95 -14.83 -8.64
N HIS A 265 -39.39 -13.70 -9.20
CA HIS A 265 -40.80 -13.31 -9.25
C HIS A 265 -41.48 -13.35 -7.87
N GLN A 266 -40.73 -12.98 -6.81
CA GLN A 266 -41.21 -12.96 -5.43
C GLN A 266 -41.49 -11.52 -4.97
N PHE A 267 -42.47 -11.37 -4.08
CA PHE A 267 -42.67 -10.10 -3.38
C PHE A 267 -41.43 -9.79 -2.54
N VAL A 268 -40.85 -8.62 -2.75
CA VAL A 268 -39.60 -8.26 -2.09
C VAL A 268 -39.90 -7.70 -0.70
N PHE A 269 -39.46 -8.39 0.36
CA PHE A 269 -39.55 -7.88 1.73
C PHE A 269 -38.76 -6.58 1.90
N GLY A 270 -39.23 -5.68 2.76
CA GLY A 270 -38.58 -4.39 3.02
C GLY A 270 -37.15 -4.49 3.54
N HIS A 271 -36.43 -3.37 3.53
CA HIS A 271 -35.05 -3.30 3.97
C HIS A 271 -34.89 -3.79 5.42
N LYS A 272 -33.96 -4.74 5.65
CA LYS A 272 -33.69 -5.25 7.01
C LYS A 272 -33.03 -4.17 7.87
N LYS A 273 -33.33 -4.13 9.18
CA LYS A 273 -32.69 -3.21 10.16
C LYS A 273 -31.15 -3.28 10.21
N GLU A 274 -30.54 -4.33 9.66
CA GLU A 274 -29.10 -4.64 9.74
C GLU A 274 -28.27 -4.11 8.55
N SER A 275 -28.91 -3.63 7.47
CA SER A 275 -28.22 -2.94 6.38
C SER A 275 -27.69 -1.60 6.87
N ILE A 276 -26.55 -1.16 6.33
CA ILE A 276 -26.17 0.24 6.49
C ILE A 276 -27.25 1.03 5.77
N HIS A 277 -28.04 1.81 6.50
CA HIS A 277 -29.02 2.74 5.95
C HIS A 277 -28.55 4.15 6.26
N LEU A 278 -27.52 4.62 5.56
CA LEU A 278 -27.05 5.98 5.69
C LEU A 278 -28.22 6.92 5.44
N LYS A 279 -28.51 7.76 6.43
CA LYS A 279 -29.33 8.95 6.22
C LYS A 279 -28.41 9.97 5.57
N ILE A 280 -28.14 9.77 4.29
CA ILE A 280 -27.56 10.84 3.49
C ILE A 280 -28.69 11.87 3.40
N LEU A 281 -28.64 12.90 4.25
CA LEU A 281 -29.20 14.18 3.86
C LEU A 281 -28.49 14.50 2.56
N ILE A 282 -29.14 14.19 1.44
CA ILE A 282 -28.72 14.68 0.13
C ILE A 282 -28.62 16.18 0.37
N ALA A 283 -27.39 16.68 0.34
CA ALA A 283 -27.12 18.09 0.40
C ALA A 283 -27.65 18.71 -0.89
N SER A 284 -28.97 18.81 -1.03
CA SER A 284 -29.63 19.67 -2.00
C SER A 284 -29.49 21.15 -1.62
N GLN A 285 -28.46 21.50 -0.83
CA GLN A 285 -28.11 22.86 -0.41
C GLN A 285 -26.60 23.15 -0.47
N ALA A 286 -25.79 22.35 -1.18
CA ALA A 286 -24.40 22.70 -1.45
C ALA A 286 -24.08 22.47 -2.94
N PRO A 287 -24.00 23.53 -3.78
CA PRO A 287 -23.87 23.38 -5.24
C PRO A 287 -22.53 22.81 -5.74
N HIS A 288 -21.52 22.57 -4.88
CA HIS A 288 -20.17 22.26 -5.34
C HIS A 288 -19.42 21.28 -4.42
N ALA A 289 -19.99 20.11 -4.17
CA ALA A 289 -19.24 18.98 -3.61
C ALA A 289 -19.33 17.80 -4.58
N HIS A 290 -18.44 17.79 -5.57
CA HIS A 290 -18.15 16.59 -6.34
C HIS A 290 -17.38 15.62 -5.43
N LEU A 291 -17.96 14.44 -5.20
CA LEU A 291 -17.25 13.25 -4.72
C LEU A 291 -16.44 12.62 -5.84
#